data_AF-A0A0E0EW57-F1
#
_entry.id   AF-A0A0E0EW57-F1
#
_cell.length_a   1.000
_cell.length_b   1.000
_cell.length_c   1.000
_cell.angle_alpha   90.00
_cell.angle_beta   90.00
_cell.angle_gamma   90.00
#
_symmetry.space_group_name_H-M   'P 1'
#
loop_
_entity.id
_entity.type
_entity.pdbx_description
1 polymer ?
#
loop_
_entity_poly.entity_id
_entity_poly.type
_entity_poly.pdbx_seq_one_letter_code
_entity_poly.pdbx_strand_id
1 'polypeptide(L)' 'MPGAATTAVVGSRWGTQQADGPATIIAIGTANPVNIVSQNEFADYYFGLTKSEHLTELKDKMRA' A
#
# COMPACT_ATOMS: atom_id res chain seq x y z
N MET A 1 48.44 -8.91 27.18
CA MET A 1 47.60 -7.70 27.37
C MET A 1 47.11 -7.24 26.00
N PRO A 2 45.92 -7.63 25.53
CA PRO A 2 45.40 -7.09 24.28
C PRO A 2 45.02 -5.62 24.52
N GLY A 3 45.60 -4.74 23.71
CA GLY A 3 45.51 -3.30 23.85
C GLY A 3 44.12 -2.76 23.56
N ALA A 4 43.84 -1.60 24.16
CA ALA A 4 42.57 -0.87 24.18
C ALA A 4 41.90 -0.62 22.81
N ALA A 5 42.59 -0.87 21.69
CA ALA A 5 42.07 -0.67 20.34
C ALA A 5 40.94 -1.65 19.96
N THR A 6 40.93 -2.89 20.50
CA THR A 6 39.93 -3.90 20.12
C THR A 6 38.55 -3.66 20.76
N THR A 7 38.51 -3.02 21.93
CA THR A 7 37.25 -2.74 22.66
C THR A 7 36.46 -1.58 22.06
N ALA A 8 37.14 -0.63 21.41
CA ALA A 8 36.50 0.54 20.80
C ALA A 8 35.65 0.19 19.56
N VAL A 9 36.03 -0.85 18.81
CA VAL A 9 35.40 -1.21 17.52
C VAL A 9 34.03 -1.89 17.70
N VAL A 10 33.82 -2.58 18.83
CA VAL A 10 32.53 -3.24 19.14
C VAL A 10 31.49 -2.25 19.69
N GLY A 11 31.93 -1.21 20.41
CA GLY A 11 31.05 -0.15 20.94
C GLY A 11 30.64 0.89 19.89
N SER A 12 31.43 1.04 18.82
CA SER A 12 31.14 2.02 17.75
C SER A 12 30.10 1.54 16.75
N ARG A 13 29.83 0.24 16.64
CA ARG A 13 28.91 -0.30 15.62
C ARG A 13 27.43 -0.05 15.90
N TRP A 14 27.05 0.22 17.15
CA TRP A 14 25.65 0.44 17.55
C TRP A 14 25.25 1.93 17.64
N GLY A 15 26.22 2.84 17.61
CA GLY A 15 25.99 4.29 17.70
C GLY A 15 26.38 5.11 16.47
N THR A 16 27.11 4.54 15.52
CA THR A 16 27.54 5.28 14.30
C THR A 16 26.52 5.26 13.17
N GLN A 17 25.40 4.56 13.35
CA GLN A 17 24.39 4.33 12.31
C GLN A 17 22.97 4.69 12.77
N GLN A 18 22.83 5.50 13.84
CA GLN A 18 21.53 6.03 14.24
C GLN A 18 21.20 7.31 13.45
N ALA A 19 19.91 7.48 13.15
CA ALA A 19 19.40 8.74 12.62
C ALA A 19 19.32 9.77 13.76
N ASP A 20 19.77 10.99 13.48
CA ASP A 20 19.77 12.10 14.46
C ASP A 20 18.37 12.66 14.74
N GLY A 21 17.35 12.28 13.95
CA GLY A 21 16.04 12.91 13.96
C GLY A 21 14.87 11.94 13.75
N PRO A 22 13.64 12.42 13.96
CA PRO A 22 12.44 11.62 13.79
C PRO A 22 12.21 11.23 12.33
N ALA A 23 11.63 10.05 12.12
CA ALA A 23 11.23 9.61 10.79
C ALA A 23 10.20 10.57 10.18
N THR A 24 10.42 10.95 8.92
CA THR A 24 9.56 11.89 8.17
C THR A 24 9.21 11.30 6.81
N ILE A 25 7.97 11.49 6.36
CA ILE A 25 7.56 11.13 5.01
C ILE A 25 8.24 12.08 4.02
N ILE A 26 9.12 11.56 3.17
CA ILE A 26 9.84 12.37 2.17
C ILE A 26 9.14 12.42 0.81
N ALA A 27 8.29 11.45 0.49
CA ALA A 27 7.46 11.44 -0.71
C ALA A 27 6.30 10.44 -0.59
N ILE A 28 5.20 10.72 -1.29
CA ILE A 28 4.10 9.78 -1.55
C ILE A 28 3.78 9.85 -3.04
N GLY A 29 3.78 8.70 -3.71
CA GLY A 29 3.35 8.57 -5.10
C GLY A 29 2.14 7.67 -5.21
N THR A 30 1.13 8.08 -5.97
CA THR A 30 -0.06 7.27 -6.30
C THR A 30 -0.23 7.21 -7.82
N ALA A 31 -0.81 6.12 -8.31
CA ALA A 31 -1.18 5.96 -9.72
C ALA A 31 -2.44 5.09 -9.81
N ASN A 32 -3.35 5.48 -10.70
CA ASN A 32 -4.56 4.74 -11.01
C ASN A 32 -4.58 4.39 -12.50
N PRO A 33 -5.20 3.27 -12.90
CA PRO A 33 -5.42 2.97 -14.31
C PRO A 33 -6.34 4.03 -14.96
N VAL A 34 -6.22 4.19 -16.28
CA VAL A 34 -7.03 5.16 -17.05
C VAL A 34 -8.51 4.78 -17.05
N ASN A 35 -8.81 3.48 -17.00
CA ASN A 35 -10.19 3.00 -16.99
C ASN A 35 -10.80 3.14 -15.60
N ILE A 36 -11.87 3.93 -15.51
CA ILE A 36 -12.61 4.20 -14.28
C ILE A 36 -14.08 3.91 -14.57
N VAL A 37 -14.71 3.11 -13.72
CA VAL A 37 -16.14 2.82 -13.78
C VAL A 37 -16.80 3.40 -12.53
N SER A 38 -17.87 4.17 -12.71
CA SER A 38 -18.65 4.74 -11.61
C SER A 38 -19.33 3.63 -10.82
N GLN A 39 -19.30 3.71 -9.48
CA GLN A 39 -19.95 2.71 -8.63
C GLN A 39 -21.45 2.59 -8.91
N ASN A 40 -22.12 3.72 -9.22
CA ASN A 40 -23.55 3.75 -9.56
C ASN A 40 -23.87 2.98 -10.85
N GLU A 41 -22.89 2.89 -11.76
CA GLU A 41 -23.04 2.25 -13.07
C GLU A 41 -22.45 0.83 -13.09
N PHE A 42 -21.65 0.47 -12.07
CA PHE A 42 -20.88 -0.77 -12.04
C PHE A 42 -21.77 -2.01 -12.11
N ALA A 43 -22.88 -2.04 -11.37
CA ALA A 43 -23.80 -3.17 -11.39
C ALA A 43 -24.44 -3.38 -12.77
N ASP A 44 -24.79 -2.30 -13.47
CA ASP A 44 -25.33 -2.39 -14.82
C ASP A 44 -24.27 -2.80 -15.84
N TYR A 45 -23.08 -2.21 -15.77
CA TYR A 45 -21.93 -2.56 -16.61
C TYR A 45 -21.52 -4.03 -16.46
N TYR A 46 -21.38 -4.51 -15.22
CA TYR A 46 -20.90 -5.85 -14.92
C TYR A 46 -21.89 -6.94 -15.37
N PHE A 47 -23.18 -6.78 -15.11
CA PHE A 47 -24.20 -7.77 -15.46
C PHE A 47 -24.47 -7.82 -16.97
N GLY A 48 -24.38 -6.68 -17.65
CA GLY A 48 -24.42 -6.61 -19.11
C GLY A 48 -23.24 -7.33 -19.75
N LEU A 49 -22.03 -7.10 -19.24
CA LEU A 49 -20.80 -7.74 -19.74
C LEU A 49 -20.79 -9.26 -19.53
N THR A 50 -21.26 -9.72 -18.37
CA THR A 50 -21.27 -11.14 -17.98
C THR A 50 -22.50 -11.91 -18.44
N LYS A 51 -23.48 -11.24 -19.06
CA LYS A 51 -24.78 -11.82 -19.47
C LYS A 51 -25.58 -12.39 -18.29
N SER A 52 -25.43 -11.79 -17.12
CA SER A 52 -26.07 -12.24 -15.87
C SER A 52 -27.32 -11.44 -15.49
N GLU A 53 -27.89 -10.67 -16.42
CA GLU A 53 -29.08 -9.80 -16.20
C GLU A 53 -30.30 -10.49 -15.58
N HIS A 54 -30.39 -11.82 -15.68
CA HIS A 54 -31.46 -12.61 -15.06
C HIS A 54 -31.31 -12.72 -13.53
N LEU A 55 -30.14 -12.44 -12.95
CA LEU A 55 -29.87 -12.49 -11.51
C LEU A 55 -30.20 -11.16 -10.84
N THR A 56 -31.47 -10.73 -10.94
CA THR A 56 -31.94 -9.41 -10.50
C THR A 56 -31.72 -9.15 -9.02
N GLU A 57 -31.97 -10.15 -8.15
CA GLU A 57 -31.74 -10.02 -6.70
C GLU A 57 -30.26 -9.78 -6.36
N LEU A 58 -29.35 -10.39 -7.12
CA LEU A 58 -27.91 -10.20 -6.92
C LEU A 58 -27.49 -8.81 -7.43
N LYS A 59 -28.06 -8.36 -8.55
CA LYS A 59 -27.82 -7.04 -9.12
C LYS A 59 -28.23 -5.93 -8.16
N ASP A 60 -29.39 -6.06 -7.51
CA ASP A 60 -29.89 -5.06 -6.57
C ASP A 60 -29.04 -4.98 -5.29
N LYS A 61 -28.49 -6.11 -4.82
CA LYS A 61 -27.52 -6.13 -3.71
C LYS A 61 -26.22 -5.38 -4.03
N MET A 62 -25.83 -5.33 -5.31
CA MET A 62 -24.60 -4.65 -5.76
C MET A 62 -24.81 -3.16 -6.04
N ARG A 63 -26.06 -2.68 -6.00
CA ARG A 63 -26.42 -1.25 -6.17
C ARG A 63 -26.58 -0.51 -4.84
N ALA A 64 -26.62 -1.25 -3.71
CA ALA A 64 -26.70 -0.73 -2.35
C ALA A 64 -25.32 -0.27 -1.84
#